data_AF-A0A843L557-F1
#
_entry.id   AF-A0A843L557-F1
#
_cell.length_a   1.000
_cell.length_b   1.000
_cell.length_c   1.000
_cell.angle_alpha   90.00
_cell.angle_beta   90.00
_cell.angle_gamma   90.00
#
_symmetry.space_group_name_H-M   'P 1'
#
loop_
_entity.id
_entity.type
_entity.pdbx_description
1 polymer ?
#
loop_
_entity_poly.entity_id
_entity_poly.type
_entity_poly.pdbx_seq_one_letter_code
_entity_poly.pdbx_strand_id
1 'polypeptide(L)'
;MRDFIEMMRERGRVEDIENPCSTVYEAPRVASRTDKIVFFHNLDGHRGVMNLLASRGALAAALGVEERRLVPHLAAATYNGRVLDAGRCGGGVPADLSRIPVMKHFPGDAGRYITAGIVFSSCDGVENASIHRMMVIDDRHVVARLVEGRHTHTMLKTALARGERLPVAVTIGTHPLVTFAACTRVPEGKELAYAAELMGGELS
;
A
#
# COMPACT_ATOMS: atom_id res chain seq x y z
N MET A 1 2.76 -1.34 10.93
CA MET A 1 1.63 -2.18 10.44
C MET A 1 1.21 -3.21 11.47
N ARG A 2 2.13 -4.06 11.97
CA ARG A 2 1.81 -5.10 12.96
C ARG A 2 1.11 -4.52 14.20
N ASP A 3 1.69 -3.47 14.79
CA ASP A 3 1.12 -2.83 15.98
C ASP A 3 -0.28 -2.26 15.73
N PHE A 4 -0.54 -1.74 14.53
CA PHE A 4 -1.88 -1.28 14.14
C PHE A 4 -2.88 -2.43 14.06
N ILE A 5 -2.48 -3.59 13.51
CA ILE A 5 -3.33 -4.77 13.46
C ILE A 5 -3.66 -5.24 14.89
N GLU A 6 -2.67 -5.32 15.78
CA GLU A 6 -2.89 -5.71 17.18
C GLU A 6 -3.81 -4.73 17.92
N MET A 7 -3.57 -3.42 17.78
CA MET A 7 -4.44 -2.38 18.33
C MET A 7 -5.88 -2.53 17.83
N MET A 8 -6.08 -2.84 16.55
CA MET A 8 -7.42 -3.06 15.99
C MET A 8 -8.03 -4.38 16.45
N ARG A 9 -7.22 -5.41 16.73
CA ARG A 9 -7.66 -6.69 17.30
C ARG A 9 -8.19 -6.49 18.72
N GLU A 10 -7.47 -5.75 19.57
CA GLU A 10 -7.92 -5.37 20.92
C GLU A 10 -9.25 -4.61 20.92
N ARG A 11 -9.52 -3.85 19.85
CA ARG A 11 -10.78 -3.11 19.65
C ARG A 11 -11.91 -3.96 19.03
N GLY A 12 -11.70 -5.26 18.81
CA GLY A 12 -12.67 -6.15 18.17
C GLY A 12 -12.94 -5.83 16.69
N ARG A 13 -11.98 -5.19 16.02
CA ARG A 13 -12.06 -4.74 14.61
C ARG A 13 -11.19 -5.57 13.66
N VAL A 14 -10.75 -6.73 14.10
CA VAL A 14 -10.08 -7.76 13.27
C VAL A 14 -10.93 -9.02 13.27
N GLU A 15 -11.10 -9.62 12.10
CA GLU A 15 -11.63 -10.97 11.91
C GLU A 15 -10.46 -11.90 11.56
N ASP A 16 -10.16 -12.83 12.46
CA ASP A 16 -9.13 -13.84 12.28
C ASP A 16 -9.72 -15.07 11.55
N ILE A 17 -9.15 -15.40 10.38
CA ILE A 17 -9.53 -16.53 9.54
C ILE A 17 -8.50 -17.64 9.74
N GLU A 18 -8.87 -18.60 10.58
CA GLU A 18 -8.01 -19.74 10.97
C GLU A 18 -8.01 -20.87 9.93
N ASN A 19 -9.15 -21.08 9.27
CA ASN A 19 -9.28 -22.12 8.26
C ASN A 19 -8.46 -21.74 7.01
N PRO A 20 -7.86 -22.74 6.31
CA PRO A 20 -7.20 -22.50 5.03
C PRO A 20 -8.12 -21.77 4.06
N CYS A 21 -7.60 -20.73 3.42
CA CYS A 21 -8.33 -19.89 2.49
C CYS A 21 -7.54 -19.73 1.20
N SER A 22 -8.21 -19.87 0.05
CA SER A 22 -7.57 -19.75 -1.25
C SER A 22 -7.30 -18.29 -1.63
N THR A 23 -6.13 -18.06 -2.21
CA THR A 23 -5.79 -16.80 -2.90
C THR A 23 -6.58 -16.59 -4.20
N VAL A 24 -7.30 -17.61 -4.67
CA VAL A 24 -8.09 -17.57 -5.90
C VAL A 24 -9.56 -17.36 -5.54
N TYR A 25 -10.02 -16.11 -5.67
CA TYR A 25 -11.38 -15.62 -5.43
C TYR A 25 -11.87 -15.70 -3.98
N GLU A 26 -11.45 -16.69 -3.20
CA GLU A 26 -12.00 -16.95 -1.87
C GLU A 26 -11.64 -15.87 -0.86
N ALA A 27 -10.35 -15.61 -0.62
CA ALA A 27 -9.93 -14.57 0.32
C ALA A 27 -10.50 -13.17 -0.04
N PRO A 28 -10.46 -12.73 -1.32
CA PRO A 28 -11.16 -11.53 -1.75
C PRO A 28 -12.67 -11.53 -1.45
N ARG A 29 -13.35 -12.66 -1.66
CA ARG A 29 -14.78 -12.81 -1.35
C ARG A 29 -15.08 -12.79 0.15
N VAL A 30 -14.19 -13.33 0.98
CA VAL A 30 -14.29 -13.23 2.44
C VAL A 30 -14.15 -11.76 2.85
N ALA A 31 -13.09 -11.09 2.38
CA ALA A 31 -12.82 -9.70 2.68
C ALA A 31 -13.92 -8.74 2.19
N SER A 32 -14.62 -9.05 1.09
CA SER A 32 -15.68 -8.18 0.56
C SER A 32 -16.97 -8.15 1.41
N ARG A 33 -17.10 -9.00 2.44
CA ARG A 33 -18.30 -9.12 3.27
C ARG A 33 -18.27 -8.29 4.55
N THR A 34 -17.13 -7.68 4.86
CA THR A 34 -16.89 -6.96 6.11
C THR A 34 -16.05 -5.72 5.88
N ASP A 35 -16.21 -4.71 6.73
CA ASP A 35 -15.37 -3.52 6.78
C ASP A 35 -14.26 -3.63 7.85
N LYS A 36 -14.23 -4.74 8.59
CA LYS A 36 -13.17 -5.07 9.54
C LYS A 36 -11.91 -5.49 8.78
N ILE A 37 -10.78 -5.40 9.48
CA ILE A 37 -9.53 -5.99 9.01
C ILE A 37 -9.72 -7.50 8.99
N VAL A 38 -9.36 -8.15 7.88
CA VAL A 38 -9.41 -9.61 7.79
C VAL A 38 -7.99 -10.13 7.81
N PHE A 39 -7.66 -10.92 8.83
CA PHE A 39 -6.35 -11.53 9.00
C PHE A 39 -6.42 -13.02 8.70
N PHE A 40 -5.72 -13.46 7.66
CA PHE A 40 -5.66 -14.86 7.26
C PHE A 40 -4.42 -15.52 7.89
N HIS A 41 -4.63 -16.54 8.71
CA HIS A 41 -3.55 -17.34 9.29
C HIS A 41 -3.00 -18.35 8.28
N ASN A 42 -3.84 -18.81 7.36
CA ASN A 42 -3.47 -19.69 6.26
C ASN A 42 -4.14 -19.26 4.94
N LEU A 43 -3.38 -18.57 4.11
CA LEU A 43 -3.71 -18.10 2.77
C LEU A 43 -2.81 -18.83 1.78
N ASP A 44 -3.25 -20.00 1.32
CA ASP A 44 -2.46 -20.96 0.53
C ASP A 44 -1.06 -21.23 1.12
N GLY A 45 -0.97 -21.45 2.44
CA GLY A 45 0.29 -21.70 3.16
C GLY A 45 1.03 -20.45 3.65
N HIS A 46 0.47 -19.26 3.43
CA HIS A 46 1.03 -17.99 3.88
C HIS A 46 0.13 -17.27 4.90
N ARG A 47 0.64 -16.21 5.53
CA ARG A 47 -0.20 -15.25 6.26
C ARG A 47 -0.51 -14.06 5.37
N GLY A 48 -1.71 -13.51 5.49
CA GLY A 48 -2.16 -12.37 4.70
C GLY A 48 -3.09 -11.46 5.50
N VAL A 49 -3.19 -10.19 5.10
CA VAL A 49 -4.12 -9.24 5.70
C VAL A 49 -4.81 -8.44 4.61
N MET A 50 -6.11 -8.20 4.77
CA MET A 50 -6.92 -7.36 3.90
C MET A 50 -7.67 -6.30 4.74
N ASN A 51 -8.22 -5.30 4.06
CA ASN A 51 -9.11 -4.29 4.65
C ASN A 51 -8.49 -3.39 5.74
N LEU A 52 -7.16 -3.21 5.76
CA LEU A 52 -6.45 -2.36 6.75
C LEU A 52 -7.09 -0.97 6.93
N LEU A 53 -7.54 -0.36 5.83
CA LEU A 53 -8.18 0.97 5.82
C LEU A 53 -9.57 0.94 5.14
N ALA A 54 -10.34 -0.13 5.33
CA ALA A 54 -11.65 -0.28 4.69
C ALA A 54 -12.77 0.58 5.29
N SER A 55 -12.53 1.28 6.40
CA SER A 55 -13.53 2.12 7.07
C SER A 55 -12.94 3.45 7.57
N ARG A 56 -13.80 4.47 7.73
CA ARG A 56 -13.44 5.75 8.35
C ARG A 56 -12.93 5.56 9.77
N GLY A 57 -13.55 4.65 10.53
CA GLY A 57 -13.11 4.28 11.87
C GLY A 57 -11.68 3.70 11.89
N ALA A 58 -11.31 2.86 10.92
CA ALA A 58 -9.94 2.33 10.81
C ALA A 58 -8.92 3.45 10.53
N LEU A 59 -9.24 4.37 9.62
CA LEU A 59 -8.37 5.52 9.33
C LEU A 59 -8.26 6.47 10.53
N ALA A 60 -9.39 6.78 11.18
CA ALA A 60 -9.40 7.61 12.39
C ALA A 60 -8.59 6.98 13.53
N ALA A 61 -8.70 5.66 13.70
CA ALA A 61 -7.89 4.90 14.65
C ALA A 61 -6.39 4.97 14.30
N ALA A 62 -6.03 4.86 13.02
CA ALA A 62 -4.64 4.96 12.58
C ALA A 62 -4.05 6.36 12.85
N LEU A 63 -4.86 7.40 12.71
CA LEU A 63 -4.50 8.80 12.98
C LEU A 63 -4.54 9.17 14.47
N GLY A 64 -5.06 8.31 15.34
CA GLY A 64 -5.27 8.64 16.75
C GLY A 64 -6.30 9.75 16.99
N VAL A 65 -7.24 9.94 16.08
CA VAL A 65 -8.29 10.97 16.18
C VAL A 65 -9.68 10.35 16.26
N GLU A 66 -10.65 11.10 16.77
CA GLU A 66 -12.05 10.69 16.70
C GLU A 66 -12.57 10.79 15.26
N GLU A 67 -13.46 9.88 14.87
CA GLU A 67 -13.98 9.83 13.50
C GLU A 67 -14.67 11.13 13.04
N ARG A 68 -15.36 11.82 13.95
CA ARG A 68 -15.98 13.14 13.67
C ARG A 68 -14.97 14.24 13.35
N ARG A 69 -13.71 14.08 13.78
CA ARG A 69 -12.61 15.02 13.55
C ARG A 69 -11.76 14.66 12.32
N LEU A 70 -12.02 13.50 11.70
CA LEU A 70 -11.22 12.98 10.58
C LEU A 70 -11.08 13.99 9.43
N VAL A 71 -12.19 14.50 8.90
CA VAL A 71 -12.19 15.43 7.77
C VAL A 71 -11.47 16.74 8.11
N PRO A 72 -11.82 17.47 9.18
CA PRO A 72 -11.11 18.70 9.53
C PRO A 72 -9.63 18.46 9.87
N HIS A 73 -9.26 17.32 10.44
CA HIS A 73 -7.87 16.97 10.69
C HIS A 73 -7.09 16.80 9.37
N LEU A 74 -7.61 16.01 8.42
CA LEU A 74 -6.96 15.81 7.11
C LEU A 74 -6.93 17.09 6.28
N ALA A 75 -7.96 17.93 6.34
CA ALA A 75 -8.03 19.18 5.61
C ALA A 75 -7.03 20.25 6.12
N ALA A 76 -6.56 20.12 7.37
CA ALA A 76 -5.57 21.00 7.96
C ALA A 76 -4.12 20.61 7.61
N ALA A 77 -3.91 19.49 6.90
CA ALA A 77 -2.58 19.00 6.58
C ALA A 77 -1.80 19.97 5.68
N THR A 78 -0.51 20.14 6.00
CA THR A 78 0.37 21.09 5.32
C THR A 78 1.41 20.43 4.41
N TYR A 79 1.54 19.11 4.50
CA TYR A 79 2.50 18.28 3.76
C TYR A 79 3.96 18.60 4.10
N ASN A 80 4.23 18.93 5.37
CA ASN A 80 5.53 19.41 5.86
C ASN A 80 6.17 18.49 6.91
N GLY A 81 5.72 17.23 7.00
CA GLY A 81 6.40 16.23 7.82
C GLY A 81 7.82 15.96 7.32
N ARG A 82 8.71 15.58 8.23
CA ARG A 82 10.12 15.36 7.97
C ARG A 82 10.39 13.90 7.63
N VAL A 83 10.91 13.66 6.43
CA VAL A 83 11.40 12.35 6.01
C VAL A 83 12.87 12.24 6.40
N LEU A 84 13.22 11.19 7.12
CA LEU A 84 14.56 10.89 7.60
C LEU A 84 15.17 9.79 6.73
N ASP A 85 16.46 9.91 6.45
CA ASP A 85 17.21 8.82 5.86
C ASP A 85 17.50 7.76 6.94
N ALA A 86 16.75 6.67 6.93
CA ALA A 86 16.97 5.51 7.79
C ALA A 86 18.14 4.63 7.33
N GLY A 87 18.83 5.01 6.26
CA GLY A 87 19.84 4.23 5.59
C GLY A 87 19.25 3.18 4.64
N ARG A 88 20.14 2.34 4.10
CA ARG A 88 19.72 1.25 3.23
C ARG A 88 19.05 0.16 4.04
N CYS A 89 17.88 -0.28 3.60
CA CYS A 89 17.30 -1.52 4.08
C CYS A 89 18.29 -2.66 3.80
N GLY A 90 18.86 -3.23 4.87
CA GLY A 90 19.84 -4.31 4.79
C GLY A 90 19.18 -5.67 4.60
N GLY A 91 19.92 -6.59 3.97
CA GLY A 91 19.46 -7.95 3.73
C GLY A 91 18.56 -8.07 2.49
N GLY A 92 17.90 -9.23 2.38
CA GLY A 92 17.07 -9.58 1.22
C GLY A 92 17.54 -10.87 0.57
N VAL A 93 16.62 -11.49 -0.16
CA VAL A 93 16.86 -12.66 -0.99
C VAL A 93 16.53 -12.26 -2.43
N PRO A 94 17.03 -12.98 -3.44
CA PRO A 94 16.60 -12.77 -4.82
C PRO A 94 15.07 -12.67 -4.91
N ALA A 95 14.60 -11.66 -5.65
CA ALA A 95 13.17 -11.40 -5.80
C ALA A 95 12.50 -12.59 -6.49
N ASP A 96 11.43 -13.08 -5.87
CA ASP A 96 10.63 -14.20 -6.35
C ASP A 96 9.17 -13.99 -5.92
N LEU A 97 8.34 -13.63 -6.89
CA LEU A 97 6.93 -13.32 -6.74
C LEU A 97 6.09 -14.58 -6.45
N SER A 98 6.58 -15.79 -6.76
CA SER A 98 5.88 -17.04 -6.44
C SER A 98 5.76 -17.29 -4.93
N ARG A 99 6.62 -16.63 -4.13
CA ARG A 99 6.65 -16.73 -2.65
C ARG A 99 5.69 -15.79 -1.94
N ILE A 100 4.97 -14.95 -2.70
CA ILE A 100 3.98 -14.00 -2.18
C ILE A 100 2.60 -14.53 -2.55
N PRO A 101 1.63 -14.59 -1.62
CA PRO A 101 0.28 -15.08 -1.89
C PRO A 101 -0.55 -14.04 -2.68
N VAL A 102 -0.12 -13.70 -3.90
CA VAL A 102 -0.78 -12.72 -4.74
C VAL A 102 -2.13 -13.26 -5.20
N MET A 103 -3.19 -12.50 -4.96
CA MET A 103 -4.56 -12.98 -5.16
C MET A 103 -5.04 -12.81 -6.60
N LYS A 104 -5.90 -13.72 -7.03
CA LYS A 104 -6.80 -13.49 -8.17
C LYS A 104 -8.15 -13.06 -7.60
N HIS A 105 -8.57 -11.82 -7.87
CA HIS A 105 -9.69 -11.20 -7.15
C HIS A 105 -11.02 -11.63 -7.73
N PHE A 106 -11.12 -11.66 -9.06
CA PHE A 106 -12.35 -11.97 -9.78
C PHE A 106 -12.11 -13.00 -10.90
N PRO A 107 -13.12 -13.82 -11.27
CA PRO A 107 -12.99 -14.78 -12.36
C PRO A 107 -12.52 -14.17 -13.68
N GLY A 108 -12.97 -12.95 -13.99
CA GLY A 108 -12.61 -12.20 -15.19
C GLY A 108 -11.24 -11.52 -15.15
N ASP A 109 -10.49 -11.60 -14.04
CA ASP A 109 -9.14 -11.06 -14.00
C ASP A 109 -8.22 -11.84 -14.94
N ALA A 110 -7.42 -11.10 -15.71
CA ALA A 110 -6.42 -11.68 -16.62
C ALA A 110 -5.27 -12.41 -15.90
N GLY A 111 -5.12 -12.21 -14.59
CA GLY A 111 -4.04 -12.79 -13.79
C GLY A 111 -4.18 -12.47 -12.30
N ARG A 112 -3.11 -12.74 -11.54
CA ARG A 112 -3.02 -12.38 -10.12
C ARG A 112 -2.55 -10.93 -9.99
N TYR A 113 -3.12 -10.18 -9.05
CA TYR A 113 -2.84 -8.75 -8.89
C TYR A 113 -2.33 -8.40 -7.49
N ILE A 114 -1.25 -7.63 -7.44
CA ILE A 114 -0.86 -6.88 -6.26
C ILE A 114 -1.66 -5.57 -6.28
N THR A 115 -2.51 -5.37 -5.26
CA THR A 115 -3.46 -4.24 -5.18
C THR A 115 -3.14 -3.25 -4.05
N ALA A 116 -2.24 -3.63 -3.14
CA ALA A 116 -1.83 -2.81 -1.98
C ALA A 116 -0.31 -2.54 -1.97
N GLY A 117 0.34 -2.62 -3.13
CA GLY A 117 1.76 -2.27 -3.28
C GLY A 117 1.93 -0.79 -3.57
N ILE A 118 2.73 -0.10 -2.75
CA ILE A 118 3.13 1.29 -3.01
C ILE A 118 4.32 1.25 -3.97
N VAL A 119 4.16 1.88 -5.12
CA VAL A 119 5.20 2.10 -6.12
C VAL A 119 5.83 3.45 -5.83
N PHE A 120 7.08 3.41 -5.39
CA PHE A 120 7.97 4.55 -5.30
C PHE A 120 8.70 4.70 -6.64
N SER A 121 8.68 5.91 -7.20
CA SER A 121 9.37 6.27 -8.43
C SER A 121 10.20 7.52 -8.21
N SER A 122 11.38 7.61 -8.84
CA SER A 122 12.22 8.79 -8.78
C SER A 122 12.70 9.18 -10.18
N CYS A 123 12.61 10.47 -10.50
CA CYS A 123 13.10 11.03 -11.76
C CYS A 123 13.50 12.49 -11.53
N ASP A 124 14.68 12.89 -12.00
CA ASP A 124 15.20 14.27 -11.89
C ASP A 124 15.18 14.85 -10.47
N GLY A 125 15.43 14.01 -9.46
CA GLY A 125 15.44 14.41 -8.05
C GLY A 125 14.05 14.57 -7.42
N VAL A 126 12.98 14.28 -8.18
CA VAL A 126 11.60 14.25 -7.67
C VAL A 126 11.20 12.82 -7.39
N GLU A 127 10.77 12.56 -6.16
CA GLU A 127 10.20 11.28 -5.74
C GLU A 127 8.68 11.31 -5.82
N ASN A 128 8.06 10.15 -5.98
CA ASN A 128 6.61 10.00 -5.94
C ASN A 128 6.26 8.63 -5.35
N ALA A 129 5.22 8.57 -4.53
CA ALA A 129 4.66 7.35 -3.98
C ALA A 129 3.22 7.17 -4.46
N SER A 130 2.88 6.01 -5.04
CA SER A 130 1.53 5.79 -5.57
C SER A 130 1.16 4.33 -5.63
N ILE A 131 -0.13 4.01 -5.54
CA ILE A 131 -0.60 2.63 -5.72
C ILE A 131 -1.09 2.44 -7.16
N HIS A 132 -0.46 1.49 -7.85
CA HIS A 132 -0.92 0.99 -9.15
C HIS A 132 -1.26 -0.48 -9.01
N ARG A 133 -2.35 -0.93 -9.64
CA ARG A 133 -2.60 -2.37 -9.75
C ARG A 133 -1.50 -2.99 -10.62
N MET A 134 -0.86 -4.04 -10.11
CA MET A 134 0.24 -4.73 -10.78
C MET A 134 -0.12 -6.19 -11.00
N MET A 135 -0.25 -6.58 -12.27
CA MET A 135 -0.50 -7.97 -12.65
C MET A 135 0.81 -8.75 -12.65
N VAL A 136 0.88 -9.86 -11.94
CA VAL A 136 2.03 -10.78 -11.99
C VAL A 136 2.00 -11.54 -13.31
N ILE A 137 3.12 -11.49 -14.06
CA ILE A 137 3.25 -12.20 -15.34
C ILE A 137 4.27 -13.34 -15.29
N ASP A 138 5.24 -13.28 -14.38
CA ASP A 138 6.15 -14.37 -14.02
C ASP A 138 6.76 -14.10 -12.62
N ASP A 139 7.72 -14.93 -12.20
CA ASP A 139 8.31 -14.88 -10.85
C ASP A 139 9.11 -13.59 -10.56
N ARG A 140 9.41 -12.77 -11.56
CA ARG A 140 10.22 -11.55 -11.39
C ARG A 140 9.65 -10.31 -12.07
N HIS A 141 8.56 -10.44 -12.82
CA HIS A 141 7.99 -9.33 -13.58
C HIS A 141 6.51 -9.13 -13.28
N VAL A 142 6.13 -7.85 -13.29
CA VAL A 142 4.74 -7.40 -13.19
C VAL A 142 4.44 -6.40 -14.30
N VAL A 143 3.15 -6.27 -14.64
CA VAL A 143 2.65 -5.22 -15.51
C VAL A 143 1.77 -4.28 -14.69
N ALA A 144 2.19 -3.02 -14.57
CA ALA A 144 1.44 -1.98 -13.89
C ALA A 144 0.57 -1.20 -14.89
N ARG A 145 -0.68 -0.89 -14.50
CA ARG A 145 -1.47 0.09 -15.25
C ARG A 145 -1.20 1.49 -14.70
N LEU A 146 -0.49 2.30 -15.49
CA LEU A 146 -0.26 3.71 -15.17
C LEU A 146 -1.33 4.56 -15.85
N VAL A 147 -2.03 5.38 -15.07
CA VAL A 147 -3.04 6.31 -15.61
C VAL A 147 -2.35 7.55 -16.17
N GLU A 148 -2.75 7.95 -17.37
CA GLU A 148 -2.20 9.10 -18.08
C GLU A 148 -2.31 10.38 -17.26
N GLY A 149 -1.26 11.20 -17.31
CA GLY A 149 -1.18 12.47 -16.58
C GLY A 149 -0.93 12.35 -15.07
N ARG A 150 -0.84 11.15 -14.50
CA ARG A 150 -0.39 10.94 -13.11
C ARG A 150 1.13 11.04 -13.01
N HIS A 151 1.64 11.39 -11.82
CA HIS A 151 3.07 11.61 -11.57
C HIS A 151 3.96 10.47 -12.09
N THR A 152 3.68 9.20 -11.75
CA THR A 152 4.46 8.05 -12.25
C THR A 152 4.45 7.91 -13.77
N HIS A 153 3.30 8.18 -14.42
CA HIS A 153 3.21 8.14 -15.87
C HIS A 153 4.06 9.25 -16.51
N THR A 154 4.01 10.46 -15.96
CA THR A 154 4.82 11.60 -16.42
C THR A 154 6.31 11.30 -16.27
N MET A 155 6.73 10.80 -15.09
CA MET A 155 8.11 10.40 -14.84
C MET A 155 8.60 9.30 -15.81
N LEU A 156 7.76 8.29 -16.08
CA LEU A 156 8.09 7.23 -17.04
C LEU A 156 8.28 7.81 -18.45
N LYS A 157 7.40 8.72 -18.88
CA LYS A 157 7.52 9.36 -20.20
C LYS A 157 8.84 10.13 -20.33
N THR A 158 9.25 10.84 -19.28
CA THR A 158 10.53 11.57 -19.23
C THR A 158 11.72 10.63 -19.36
N ALA A 159 11.76 9.54 -18.58
CA ALA A 159 12.84 8.56 -18.66
C ALA A 159 12.91 7.90 -20.05
N LEU A 160 11.77 7.48 -20.60
CA LEU A 160 11.72 6.85 -21.92
C LEU A 160 12.16 7.79 -23.05
N ALA A 161 11.86 9.09 -22.96
CA ALA A 161 12.32 10.08 -23.94
C ALA A 161 13.86 10.21 -23.99
N ARG A 162 14.56 9.75 -22.95
CA ARG A 162 16.03 9.72 -22.85
C ARG A 162 16.61 8.32 -23.15
N GLY A 163 15.76 7.34 -23.49
CA GLY A 163 16.18 5.95 -23.66
C GLY A 163 16.50 5.24 -22.34
N GLU A 164 16.04 5.79 -21.21
CA GLU A 164 16.28 5.27 -19.86
C GLU A 164 15.09 4.49 -19.31
N ARG A 165 15.34 3.71 -18.26
CA ARG A 165 14.28 3.07 -17.45
C ARG A 165 14.00 3.93 -16.24
N LEU A 166 12.72 4.10 -15.90
CA LEU A 166 12.34 4.74 -14.63
C LEU A 166 12.71 3.81 -13.47
N PRO A 167 13.59 4.21 -12.54
CA PRO A 167 13.84 3.43 -11.33
C PRO A 167 12.59 3.44 -10.45
N VAL A 168 12.21 2.26 -9.97
CA VAL A 168 11.07 2.08 -9.06
C VAL A 168 11.40 1.10 -7.95
N ALA A 169 10.74 1.28 -6.80
CA ALA A 169 10.69 0.32 -5.71
C ALA A 169 9.23 0.04 -5.35
N VAL A 170 8.92 -1.21 -5.00
CA VAL A 170 7.58 -1.61 -4.57
C VAL A 170 7.63 -2.09 -3.14
N THR A 171 6.84 -1.48 -2.26
CA THR A 171 6.70 -1.92 -0.86
C THR A 171 5.30 -2.46 -0.62
N ILE A 172 5.21 -3.58 0.11
CA ILE A 172 3.95 -4.20 0.54
C ILE A 172 3.99 -4.32 2.06
N GLY A 173 2.90 -3.92 2.73
CA GLY A 173 2.79 -4.05 4.18
C GLY A 173 3.42 -2.89 4.98
N THR A 174 3.47 -1.69 4.39
CA THR A 174 3.86 -0.45 5.06
C THR A 174 2.87 -0.04 6.15
N HIS A 175 3.22 0.97 6.96
CA HIS A 175 2.29 1.55 7.91
C HIS A 175 1.02 2.06 7.18
N PRO A 176 -0.21 1.85 7.72
CA PRO A 176 -1.44 2.24 7.05
C PRO A 176 -1.47 3.70 6.58
N LEU A 177 -0.93 4.62 7.38
CA LEU A 177 -0.88 6.04 7.03
C LEU A 177 0.04 6.35 5.84
N VAL A 178 1.11 5.57 5.64
CA VAL A 178 1.94 5.69 4.42
C VAL A 178 1.14 5.24 3.19
N THR A 179 0.41 4.13 3.31
CA THR A 179 -0.49 3.65 2.25
C THR A 179 -1.58 4.67 1.93
N PHE A 180 -2.17 5.29 2.96
CA PHE A 180 -3.17 6.34 2.80
C PHE A 180 -2.59 7.59 2.09
N ALA A 181 -1.41 8.04 2.51
CA ALA A 181 -0.74 9.19 1.91
C ALA A 181 -0.41 8.94 0.43
N ALA A 182 0.09 7.75 0.06
CA ALA A 182 0.37 7.37 -1.32
C ALA A 182 -0.89 7.27 -2.21
N CYS A 183 -2.08 7.19 -1.62
CA CYS A 183 -3.36 7.23 -2.34
C CYS A 183 -4.00 8.62 -2.37
N THR A 184 -3.42 9.60 -1.68
CA THR A 184 -3.98 10.94 -1.54
C THR A 184 -3.39 11.87 -2.60
N ARG A 185 -4.21 12.77 -3.13
CA ARG A 185 -3.70 13.83 -4.01
C ARG A 185 -3.02 14.91 -3.19
N VAL A 186 -1.70 14.96 -3.29
CA VAL A 186 -0.84 15.98 -2.68
C VAL A 186 -0.05 16.71 -3.77
N PRO A 187 0.60 17.84 -3.47
CA PRO A 187 1.54 18.46 -4.40
C PRO A 187 2.66 17.48 -4.78
N GLU A 188 3.29 17.70 -5.93
CA GLU A 188 4.36 16.83 -6.43
C GLU A 188 5.48 16.64 -5.40
N GLY A 189 5.88 15.38 -5.17
CA GLY A 189 6.96 15.02 -4.25
C GLY A 189 6.61 15.13 -2.76
N LYS A 190 5.34 15.27 -2.41
CA LYS A 190 4.91 15.49 -1.03
C LYS A 190 4.29 14.28 -0.35
N GLU A 191 4.16 13.13 -1.01
CA GLU A 191 3.47 11.96 -0.45
C GLU A 191 4.15 11.43 0.82
N LEU A 192 5.49 11.36 0.86
CA LEU A 192 6.22 10.92 2.05
C LEU A 192 6.23 11.98 3.16
N ALA A 193 6.34 13.26 2.81
CA ALA A 193 6.22 14.36 3.78
C ALA A 193 4.83 14.40 4.41
N TYR A 194 3.79 14.11 3.62
CA TYR A 194 2.43 13.95 4.12
C TYR A 194 2.31 12.76 5.06
N ALA A 195 2.86 11.60 4.67
CA ALA A 195 2.88 10.41 5.52
C ALA A 195 3.57 10.68 6.86
N ALA A 196 4.71 11.37 6.85
CA ALA A 196 5.43 11.79 8.05
C ALA A 196 4.58 12.69 8.96
N GLU A 197 3.89 13.67 8.39
CA GLU A 197 2.98 14.55 9.15
C GLU A 197 1.85 13.76 9.81
N LEU A 198 1.21 12.84 9.06
CA LEU A 198 0.16 11.98 9.59
C LEU A 198 0.67 11.03 10.70
N MET A 199 1.95 10.66 10.67
CA MET A 199 2.58 9.77 11.64
C MET A 199 3.14 10.47 12.88
N GLY A 200 2.86 11.77 13.05
CA GLY A 200 3.31 12.54 14.22
C GLY A 200 4.51 13.47 13.94
N GLY A 201 4.84 13.69 12.67
CA GLY A 201 5.79 14.70 12.21
C GLY A 201 7.04 14.13 11.54
N GLU A 202 7.39 12.86 11.77
CA GLU A 202 8.60 12.24 11.25
C GLU A 202 8.33 10.85 10.67
N LEU A 203 9.03 10.51 9.59
CA LEU A 203 9.02 9.17 8.97
C LEU A 203 10.45 8.77 8.64
N SER A 204 10.84 7.56 9.04
CA SER A 204 12.12 6.91 8.71
C SER A 204 11.91 5.74 7.77
#